data_AF-A0A2V2V6K0-F1
#
_entry.id   AF-A0A2V2V6K0-F1
#
_cell.length_a   1.000
_cell.length_b   1.000
_cell.length_c   1.000
_cell.angle_alpha   90.00
_cell.angle_beta   90.00
_cell.angle_gamma   90.00
#
_symmetry.space_group_name_H-M   'P 1'
#
loop_
_entity.id
_entity.type
_entity.pdbx_description
1 polymer ?
#
loop_
_entity_poly.entity_id
_entity_poly.type
_entity_poly.pdbx_seq_one_letter_code
_entity_poly.pdbx_strand_id
1 'polypeptide(L)'
;MVVHCFGDTAYVFDKTAKTVTKYEGNKISKIVLRDLWKRGMKGYIIYDVAKKGTPPDTGFAPSTGWGMIVVSSPKVSNYDEWEKQLKASRVIMNCPDEKEVKAMCAWMKRGLDKDEQAEYWKMVEKHMEKVGPIPRHIFDEKIYKDRLGAVDGAFLAIKTTDFGKNFTLGGEEKWYSEDPCHKLVKIVRARTVEGAEVFLNAPISFCLGRRIPHYFGKRDE
;
A
#
# COMPACT_ATOMS: atom_id res chain seq x y z
N MET A 1 -2.45 -17.71 14.53
CA MET A 1 -2.71 -17.99 13.10
C MET A 1 -2.78 -16.70 12.31
N VAL A 2 -2.37 -16.73 11.04
CA VAL A 2 -2.67 -15.66 10.07
C VAL A 2 -3.38 -16.30 8.89
N VAL A 3 -4.50 -15.72 8.45
CA VAL A 3 -5.20 -16.18 7.25
C VAL A 3 -5.21 -15.05 6.25
N HIS A 4 -4.61 -15.26 5.07
CA HIS A 4 -4.66 -14.31 3.97
C HIS A 4 -5.71 -14.76 2.95
N CYS A 5 -6.77 -13.99 2.79
CA CYS A 5 -7.85 -14.24 1.84
C CYS A 5 -7.67 -13.32 0.64
N PHE A 6 -7.52 -13.89 -0.55
CA PHE A 6 -7.42 -13.15 -1.81
C PHE A 6 -8.37 -13.76 -2.83
N GLY A 7 -9.39 -12.99 -3.21
CA GLY A 7 -10.46 -13.49 -4.09
C GLY A 7 -11.20 -14.67 -3.45
N ASP A 8 -11.10 -15.85 -4.07
CA ASP A 8 -11.70 -17.09 -3.58
C ASP A 8 -10.71 -18.01 -2.81
N THR A 9 -9.44 -17.60 -2.72
CA THR A 9 -8.35 -18.41 -2.18
C THR A 9 -7.97 -17.93 -0.78
N ALA A 10 -7.73 -18.87 0.14
CA ALA A 10 -7.21 -18.61 1.48
C ALA A 10 -5.85 -19.29 1.70
N TYR A 11 -4.90 -18.55 2.25
CA TYR A 11 -3.61 -19.04 2.71
C TYR A 11 -3.56 -18.99 4.22
N VAL A 12 -3.42 -20.16 4.85
CA VAL A 12 -3.39 -20.31 6.30
C VAL A 12 -1.94 -20.48 6.73
N PHE A 13 -1.42 -19.50 7.46
CA PHE A 13 -0.07 -19.50 8.02
C PHE A 13 -0.12 -19.92 9.49
N ASP A 14 0.49 -21.06 9.78
CA ASP A 14 0.73 -21.52 11.14
C ASP A 14 2.14 -21.12 11.58
N LYS A 15 2.21 -20.21 12.56
CA LYS A 15 3.49 -19.75 13.09
C LYS A 15 4.19 -20.80 13.96
N THR A 16 3.42 -21.64 14.64
CA THR A 16 3.94 -22.68 15.53
C THR A 16 4.48 -23.84 14.71
N ALA A 17 3.70 -24.31 13.74
CA ALA A 17 4.12 -25.38 12.84
C ALA A 17 5.07 -24.91 11.73
N LYS A 18 5.19 -23.59 11.51
CA LYS A 18 5.95 -22.97 10.41
C LYS A 18 5.51 -23.46 9.02
N THR A 19 4.20 -23.61 8.84
CA THR A 19 3.61 -24.11 7.59
C THR A 19 2.69 -23.09 6.94
N VAL A 20 2.47 -23.26 5.64
CA VAL A 20 1.48 -22.52 4.86
C VAL A 20 0.61 -23.52 4.11
N THR A 21 -0.71 -23.42 4.27
CA THR A 21 -1.68 -24.26 3.56
C THR A 21 -2.58 -23.40 2.68
N LYS A 22 -2.71 -23.77 1.40
CA LYS A 22 -3.58 -23.10 0.43
C LYS A 22 -4.92 -23.83 0.35
N TYR A 23 -6.00 -23.05 0.35
CA TYR A 23 -7.36 -23.51 0.14
C TYR A 23 -7.97 -22.71 -1.01
N GLU A 24 -8.43 -23.41 -2.04
CA GLU A 24 -9.05 -22.80 -3.22
C GLU A 24 -10.57 -22.91 -3.13
N GLY A 25 -11.27 -21.84 -3.54
CA GLY A 25 -12.73 -21.77 -3.54
C GLY A 25 -13.31 -21.10 -2.29
N ASN A 26 -14.16 -20.10 -2.51
CA ASN A 26 -14.73 -19.25 -1.47
C ASN A 26 -15.45 -20.05 -0.37
N LYS A 27 -16.22 -21.08 -0.74
CA LYS A 27 -16.91 -21.96 0.23
C LYS A 27 -15.92 -22.71 1.13
N ILE A 28 -14.86 -23.27 0.56
CA ILE A 28 -13.84 -24.03 1.30
C ILE A 28 -13.09 -23.10 2.24
N SER A 29 -12.65 -21.95 1.74
CA SER A 29 -11.98 -20.90 2.50
C SER A 29 -12.79 -20.47 3.74
N LYS A 30 -14.11 -20.27 3.59
CA LYS A 30 -15.01 -19.93 4.71
C LYS A 30 -15.16 -21.07 5.73
N ILE A 31 -15.27 -22.32 5.26
CA ILE A 31 -15.36 -23.49 6.14
C ILE A 31 -14.09 -23.62 6.98
N VAL A 32 -12.92 -23.51 6.37
CA VAL A 32 -11.63 -23.59 7.06
C VAL A 32 -11.51 -22.51 8.13
N LEU A 33 -11.84 -21.27 7.80
CA LEU A 33 -11.82 -20.17 8.77
C LEU A 33 -12.74 -20.45 9.98
N ARG A 34 -13.96 -20.92 9.71
CA ARG A 34 -14.93 -21.27 10.76
C ARG A 34 -14.43 -22.45 11.61
N ASP A 35 -13.79 -23.44 11.02
CA ASP A 35 -13.28 -24.60 11.75
C ASP A 35 -12.08 -24.26 12.63
N LEU A 36 -11.16 -23.40 12.15
CA LEU A 36 -10.08 -22.85 12.96
C LEU A 36 -10.63 -22.09 14.18
N TRP A 37 -11.68 -21.31 13.96
CA TRP A 37 -12.36 -20.60 15.04
C TRP A 37 -13.01 -21.56 16.04
N LYS A 38 -13.79 -22.56 15.58
CA LYS A 38 -14.44 -23.55 16.46
C LYS A 38 -13.45 -24.33 17.33
N ARG A 39 -12.20 -24.47 16.87
CA ARG A 39 -11.10 -25.09 17.62
C ARG A 39 -10.45 -24.15 18.65
N GLY A 40 -10.97 -22.93 18.82
CA GLY A 40 -10.44 -21.93 19.75
C GLY A 40 -9.11 -21.32 19.33
N MET A 41 -8.70 -21.47 18.06
CA MET A 41 -7.47 -20.87 17.56
C MET A 41 -7.57 -19.34 17.63
N LYS A 42 -6.49 -18.66 18.02
CA LYS A 42 -6.39 -17.19 17.97
C LYS A 42 -5.62 -16.74 16.75
N GLY A 43 -6.04 -15.64 16.12
CA GLY A 43 -5.39 -15.14 14.93
C GLY A 43 -5.97 -13.85 14.39
N TYR A 44 -5.49 -13.47 13.22
CA TYR A 44 -6.06 -12.37 12.44
C TYR A 44 -6.18 -12.76 10.96
N ILE A 45 -7.09 -12.08 10.29
CA ILE A 45 -7.36 -12.25 8.86
C ILE A 45 -6.78 -11.04 8.13
N ILE A 46 -6.06 -11.28 7.04
CA ILE A 46 -5.75 -10.25 6.03
C ILE A 46 -6.66 -10.54 4.85
N TYR A 47 -7.62 -9.66 4.59
CA TYR A 47 -8.56 -9.81 3.48
C TYR A 47 -8.20 -8.83 2.37
N ASP A 48 -7.66 -9.34 1.27
CA ASP A 48 -7.32 -8.56 0.09
C ASP A 48 -8.49 -8.56 -0.90
N VAL A 49 -9.10 -7.38 -1.04
CA VAL A 49 -10.32 -7.18 -1.81
C VAL A 49 -10.00 -7.15 -3.30
N ALA A 50 -10.27 -8.28 -3.96
CA ALA A 50 -9.99 -8.46 -5.39
C ALA A 50 -10.86 -7.59 -6.32
N LYS A 51 -12.10 -7.25 -5.93
CA LYS A 51 -13.02 -6.44 -6.75
C LYS A 51 -13.20 -5.05 -6.17
N LYS A 52 -12.91 -4.04 -6.99
CA LYS A 52 -13.06 -2.62 -6.66
C LYS A 52 -14.50 -2.30 -6.22
N GLY A 53 -14.66 -1.54 -5.14
CA GLY A 53 -15.97 -1.10 -4.65
C GLY A 53 -16.85 -2.20 -4.05
N THR A 54 -16.32 -3.39 -3.80
CA THR A 54 -17.09 -4.47 -3.15
C THR A 54 -16.66 -4.58 -1.69
N PRO A 55 -17.57 -4.58 -0.71
CA PRO A 55 -17.21 -4.81 0.68
C PRO A 55 -16.56 -6.18 0.88
N PRO A 56 -15.77 -6.37 1.96
CA PRO A 56 -15.32 -7.68 2.36
C PRO A 56 -16.51 -8.63 2.46
N ASP A 57 -16.34 -9.85 1.95
CA ASP A 57 -17.38 -10.86 2.03
C ASP A 57 -17.65 -11.16 3.51
N THR A 58 -18.90 -10.92 3.93
CA THR A 58 -19.34 -11.03 5.32
C THR A 58 -19.17 -12.44 5.88
N GLY A 59 -19.06 -13.47 5.03
CA GLY A 59 -18.72 -14.83 5.46
C GLY A 59 -17.29 -14.97 5.99
N PHE A 60 -16.43 -13.97 5.80
CA PHE A 60 -15.11 -13.87 6.42
C PHE A 60 -15.09 -12.95 7.63
N ALA A 61 -16.21 -12.29 7.97
CA ALA A 61 -16.26 -11.34 9.07
C ALA A 61 -15.69 -11.99 10.36
N PRO A 62 -14.78 -11.29 11.06
CA PRO A 62 -14.15 -11.84 12.23
C PRO A 62 -15.20 -12.09 13.32
N SER A 63 -15.16 -13.28 13.88
CA SER A 63 -15.92 -13.62 15.08
C SER A 63 -15.24 -13.07 16.34
N THR A 64 -15.94 -13.13 17.49
CA THR A 64 -15.40 -12.70 18.78
C THR A 64 -14.02 -13.32 19.04
N GLY A 65 -12.97 -12.48 19.05
CA GLY A 65 -11.59 -12.88 19.37
C GLY A 65 -10.59 -12.90 18.21
N TRP A 66 -11.02 -12.64 16.96
CA TRP A 66 -10.12 -12.45 15.82
C TRP A 66 -10.12 -10.99 15.34
N GLY A 67 -8.96 -10.51 14.90
CA GLY A 67 -8.84 -9.23 14.18
C GLY A 67 -8.94 -9.43 12.67
N MET A 68 -9.36 -8.40 11.94
CA MET A 68 -9.30 -8.38 10.47
C MET A 68 -8.64 -7.11 9.98
N ILE A 69 -7.70 -7.25 9.06
CA ILE A 69 -7.11 -6.19 8.26
C ILE A 69 -7.65 -6.35 6.86
N VAL A 70 -8.31 -5.31 6.34
CA VAL A 70 -8.81 -5.29 4.97
C VAL A 70 -7.84 -4.47 4.13
N VAL A 71 -7.38 -5.05 3.02
CA VAL A 71 -6.48 -4.42 2.05
C VAL A 71 -7.23 -4.17 0.77
N SER A 72 -7.08 -2.97 0.20
CA SER A 72 -7.71 -2.60 -1.07
C SER A 72 -6.82 -1.69 -1.89
N SER A 73 -7.08 -1.64 -3.19
CA SER A 73 -6.58 -0.58 -4.05
C SER A 73 -6.95 0.79 -3.46
N PRO A 74 -6.08 1.80 -3.59
CA PRO A 74 -6.40 3.14 -3.15
C PRO A 74 -7.55 3.67 -4.01
N LYS A 75 -8.80 3.49 -3.55
CA LYS A 75 -9.96 4.25 -3.99
C LYS A 75 -10.83 4.65 -2.81
N VAL A 76 -11.11 5.95 -2.76
CA VAL A 76 -11.87 6.68 -1.74
C VAL A 76 -13.19 5.98 -1.44
N SER A 77 -13.97 5.73 -2.51
CA SER A 77 -15.27 5.08 -2.44
C SER A 77 -15.22 3.73 -1.73
N ASN A 78 -14.08 3.04 -1.75
CA ASN A 78 -13.94 1.76 -1.05
C ASN A 78 -13.87 1.99 0.47
N TYR A 79 -13.15 3.01 0.94
CA TYR A 79 -12.94 3.22 2.38
C TYR A 79 -14.16 3.83 3.07
N ASP A 80 -14.85 4.77 2.41
CA ASP A 80 -16.00 5.48 3.00
C ASP A 80 -17.19 4.56 3.28
N GLU A 81 -17.42 3.56 2.42
CA GLU A 81 -18.44 2.53 2.67
C GLU A 81 -18.03 1.59 3.80
N TRP A 82 -16.74 1.28 3.95
CA TRP A 82 -16.27 0.29 4.93
C TRP A 82 -16.13 0.87 6.34
N GLU A 83 -15.74 2.14 6.46
CA GLU A 83 -15.72 2.85 7.74
C GLU A 83 -17.13 2.87 8.35
N LYS A 84 -18.16 3.08 7.51
CA LYS A 84 -19.57 3.03 7.92
C LYS A 84 -20.04 1.63 8.31
N GLN A 85 -19.61 0.59 7.60
CA GLN A 85 -20.09 -0.78 7.84
C GLN A 85 -19.45 -1.48 9.06
N LEU A 86 -18.18 -1.20 9.36
CA LEU A 86 -17.40 -2.05 10.27
C LEU A 86 -16.93 -1.36 11.57
N LYS A 87 -17.22 -0.07 11.79
CA LYS A 87 -16.57 0.75 12.84
C LYS A 87 -15.04 0.58 12.81
N ALA A 88 -14.48 0.37 11.61
CA ALA A 88 -13.10 -0.03 11.42
C ALA A 88 -12.17 1.19 11.53
N SER A 89 -11.07 1.03 12.26
CA SER A 89 -10.03 2.05 12.32
C SER A 89 -9.17 2.00 11.04
N ARG A 90 -9.04 3.15 10.36
CA ARG A 90 -8.12 3.29 9.23
C ARG A 90 -6.67 3.22 9.72
N VAL A 91 -5.92 2.27 9.18
CA VAL A 91 -4.46 2.16 9.41
C VAL A 91 -3.72 2.66 8.17
N ILE A 92 -2.81 3.59 8.36
CA ILE A 92 -1.92 4.09 7.31
C ILE A 92 -0.51 3.62 7.62
N MET A 93 0.07 2.85 6.69
CA MET A 93 1.45 2.40 6.76
C MET A 93 2.32 3.23 5.83
N ASN A 94 3.54 3.52 6.26
CA ASN A 94 4.53 4.16 5.40
C ASN A 94 4.94 3.20 4.26
N CYS A 95 5.32 3.78 3.12
CA CYS A 95 6.06 3.02 2.11
C CYS A 95 7.36 2.50 2.72
N PRO A 96 7.88 1.36 2.22
CA PRO A 96 9.17 0.87 2.67
C PRO A 96 10.27 1.91 2.45
N ASP A 97 11.30 1.87 3.28
CA ASP A 97 12.50 2.67 3.08
C ASP A 97 13.50 2.00 2.13
N GLU A 98 14.59 2.70 1.82
CA GLU A 98 15.64 2.19 0.94
C GLU A 98 16.26 0.88 1.43
N LYS A 99 16.47 0.74 2.75
CA LYS A 99 17.08 -0.46 3.33
C LYS A 99 16.14 -1.65 3.23
N GLU A 100 14.85 -1.43 3.46
CA GLU A 100 13.81 -2.45 3.29
C GLU A 100 13.70 -2.90 1.83
N VAL A 101 13.68 -1.97 0.88
CA VAL A 101 13.68 -2.33 -0.55
C VAL A 101 14.97 -3.05 -0.94
N LYS A 102 16.12 -2.61 -0.45
CA LYS A 102 17.41 -3.28 -0.69
C LYS A 102 17.42 -4.72 -0.19
N ALA A 103 16.84 -4.95 0.99
CA ALA A 103 16.65 -6.31 1.51
C ALA A 103 15.72 -7.15 0.63
N MET A 104 14.64 -6.56 0.11
CA MET A 104 13.76 -7.24 -0.87
C MET A 104 14.53 -7.63 -2.13
N CYS A 105 15.36 -6.72 -2.68
CA CYS A 105 16.20 -7.00 -3.85
C CYS A 105 17.15 -8.17 -3.61
N ALA A 106 17.87 -8.15 -2.48
CA ALA A 106 18.78 -9.23 -2.09
C ALA A 106 18.04 -10.57 -1.97
N TRP A 107 16.82 -10.57 -1.42
CA TRP A 107 16.01 -11.78 -1.31
C TRP A 107 15.47 -12.27 -2.67
N MET A 108 15.00 -11.36 -3.53
CA MET A 108 14.47 -11.69 -4.86
C MET A 108 15.54 -12.25 -5.79
N LYS A 109 16.78 -11.76 -5.67
CA LYS A 109 17.93 -12.17 -6.47
C LYS A 109 18.89 -13.10 -5.70
N ARG A 110 18.39 -13.74 -4.64
CA ARG A 110 19.18 -14.69 -3.85
C ARG A 110 19.69 -15.83 -4.75
N GLY A 111 20.97 -16.16 -4.61
CA GLY A 111 21.63 -17.23 -5.39
C GLY A 111 22.21 -16.78 -6.72
N LEU A 112 21.97 -15.53 -7.16
CA LEU A 112 22.72 -14.90 -8.25
C LEU A 112 24.09 -14.43 -7.77
N ASP A 113 24.99 -14.14 -8.70
CA ASP A 113 26.30 -13.58 -8.36
C ASP A 113 26.19 -12.16 -7.78
N LYS A 114 27.27 -11.69 -7.16
CA LYS A 114 27.29 -10.40 -6.45
C LYS A 114 27.16 -9.20 -7.40
N ASP A 115 27.69 -9.30 -8.61
CA ASP A 115 27.66 -8.23 -9.61
C ASP A 115 26.26 -8.12 -10.20
N GLU A 116 25.61 -9.25 -10.52
CA GLU A 116 24.19 -9.28 -10.93
C GLU A 116 23.26 -8.68 -9.86
N GLN A 117 23.49 -9.01 -8.59
CA GLN A 117 22.72 -8.42 -7.49
C GLN A 117 22.96 -6.90 -7.37
N ALA A 118 24.19 -6.44 -7.58
CA ALA A 118 24.55 -5.03 -7.55
C ALA A 118 23.92 -4.26 -8.72
N GLU A 119 23.95 -4.80 -9.93
CA GLU A 119 23.30 -4.20 -11.11
C GLU A 119 21.78 -4.14 -10.94
N TYR A 120 21.17 -5.20 -10.42
CA TYR A 120 19.73 -5.19 -10.09
C TYR A 120 19.41 -4.11 -9.05
N TRP A 121 20.22 -3.96 -8.00
CA TRP A 121 20.05 -2.90 -7.01
C TRP A 121 20.15 -1.50 -7.62
N LYS A 122 21.18 -1.23 -8.43
CA LYS A 122 21.36 0.08 -9.11
C LYS A 122 20.13 0.47 -9.94
N MET A 123 19.55 -0.50 -10.65
CA MET A 123 18.34 -0.29 -11.45
C MET A 123 17.13 0.06 -10.56
N VAL A 124 16.90 -0.69 -9.48
CA VAL A 124 15.81 -0.41 -8.53
C VAL A 124 16.00 0.94 -7.81
N GLU A 125 17.23 1.27 -7.41
CA GLU A 125 17.59 2.54 -6.76
C GLU A 125 17.26 3.73 -7.69
N LYS A 126 17.63 3.63 -8.97
CA LYS A 126 17.27 4.64 -9.98
C LYS A 126 15.75 4.80 -10.14
N HIS A 127 14.99 3.69 -10.10
CA HIS A 127 13.54 3.75 -10.17
C HIS A 127 12.95 4.45 -8.95
N MET A 128 13.43 4.10 -7.75
CA MET A 128 13.02 4.71 -6.50
C MET A 128 13.24 6.22 -6.47
N GLU A 129 14.36 6.67 -7.03
CA GLU A 129 14.69 8.09 -7.09
C GLU A 129 13.61 8.90 -7.84
N LYS A 130 12.96 8.29 -8.85
CA LYS A 130 11.93 8.91 -9.69
C LYS A 130 10.52 8.69 -9.18
N VAL A 131 10.15 7.44 -8.88
CA VAL A 131 8.76 7.05 -8.56
C VAL A 131 8.56 6.55 -7.13
N GLY A 132 9.59 6.69 -6.28
CA GLY A 132 9.58 6.36 -4.86
C GLY A 132 9.71 4.86 -4.58
N PRO A 133 9.88 4.46 -3.31
CA PRO A 133 9.96 3.06 -2.88
C PRO A 133 8.58 2.40 -2.89
N ILE A 134 7.95 2.31 -4.07
CA ILE A 134 6.68 1.62 -4.26
C ILE A 134 6.97 0.29 -4.95
N PRO A 135 6.98 -0.85 -4.24
CA PRO A 135 7.36 -2.16 -4.78
C PRO A 135 6.70 -2.51 -6.11
N ARG A 136 5.43 -2.12 -6.29
CA ARG A 136 4.66 -2.32 -7.51
C ARG A 136 5.31 -1.71 -8.76
N HIS A 137 6.12 -0.66 -8.64
CA HIS A 137 6.60 0.14 -9.76
C HIS A 137 8.11 0.15 -9.96
N ILE A 138 8.89 -0.45 -9.04
CA ILE A 138 10.35 -0.29 -9.02
C ILE A 138 11.12 -1.54 -9.44
N PHE A 139 10.51 -2.72 -9.38
CA PHE A 139 11.20 -3.99 -9.66
C PHE A 139 11.19 -4.43 -11.12
N ASP A 140 10.33 -3.81 -11.95
CA ASP A 140 10.15 -4.14 -13.36
C ASP A 140 10.27 -2.89 -14.22
N GLU A 141 11.12 -2.95 -15.25
CA GLU A 141 11.45 -1.83 -16.14
C GLU A 141 10.22 -1.32 -16.92
N LYS A 142 9.34 -2.23 -17.37
CA LYS A 142 8.16 -1.86 -18.16
C LYS A 142 7.14 -1.17 -17.27
N ILE A 143 6.84 -1.74 -16.11
CA ILE A 143 5.92 -1.17 -15.14
C ILE A 143 6.45 0.18 -14.61
N TYR A 144 7.77 0.30 -14.44
CA TYR A 144 8.42 1.56 -14.10
C TYR A 144 8.17 2.64 -15.18
N LYS A 145 8.37 2.31 -16.47
CA LYS A 145 8.11 3.24 -17.58
C LYS A 145 6.65 3.68 -17.64
N ASP A 146 5.73 2.73 -17.48
CA ASP A 146 4.29 3.03 -17.42
C ASP A 146 3.97 3.97 -16.25
N ARG A 147 4.60 3.75 -15.09
CA ARG A 147 4.45 4.63 -13.92
C ARG A 147 5.03 6.01 -14.18
N LEU A 148 6.17 6.12 -14.85
CA LEU A 148 6.79 7.41 -15.20
C LEU A 148 5.89 8.22 -16.14
N GLY A 149 5.34 7.59 -17.18
CA GLY A 149 4.35 8.23 -18.05
C GLY A 149 3.09 8.67 -17.29
N ALA A 150 2.63 7.88 -16.32
CA ALA A 150 1.50 8.25 -15.48
C ALA A 150 1.82 9.43 -14.53
N VAL A 151 3.07 9.56 -14.07
CA VAL A 151 3.56 10.71 -13.29
C VAL A 151 3.54 11.98 -14.14
N ASP A 152 4.08 11.93 -15.35
CA ASP A 152 4.08 13.09 -16.26
C ASP A 152 2.66 13.48 -16.67
N GLY A 153 1.79 12.49 -16.91
CA GLY A 153 0.36 12.71 -17.13
C GLY A 153 -0.34 13.38 -15.94
N ALA A 154 0.05 13.08 -14.70
CA ALA A 154 -0.48 13.77 -13.53
C ALA A 154 -0.06 15.23 -13.47
N PHE A 155 1.22 15.55 -13.77
CA PHE A 155 1.67 16.93 -13.83
C PHE A 155 0.87 17.78 -14.83
N LEU A 156 0.46 17.20 -15.96
CA LEU A 156 -0.38 17.87 -16.96
C LEU A 156 -1.85 18.01 -16.53
N ALA A 157 -2.36 17.06 -15.75
CA ALA A 157 -3.78 17.01 -15.36
C ALA A 157 -4.11 17.89 -14.15
N ILE A 158 -3.16 18.10 -13.24
CA ILE A 158 -3.37 18.84 -11.99
C ILE A 158 -3.35 20.34 -12.28
N LYS A 159 -4.36 21.07 -11.80
CA LYS A 159 -4.37 22.53 -11.91
C LYS A 159 -3.55 23.13 -10.78
N THR A 160 -2.91 24.27 -11.04
CA THR A 160 -2.17 25.04 -10.02
C THR A 160 -3.04 25.48 -8.84
N THR A 161 -4.35 25.65 -9.05
CA THR A 161 -5.33 25.95 -7.97
C THR A 161 -5.49 24.81 -6.97
N ASP A 162 -5.24 23.57 -7.38
CA ASP A 162 -5.38 22.38 -6.54
C ASP A 162 -4.12 22.12 -5.70
N PHE A 163 -3.05 22.90 -5.95
CA PHE A 163 -1.75 22.75 -5.31
C PHE A 163 -1.81 22.98 -3.79
N GLY A 164 -2.43 24.08 -3.36
CA GLY A 164 -2.40 24.53 -1.97
C GLY A 164 -3.19 23.66 -0.99
N LYS A 165 -4.22 22.94 -1.46
CA LYS A 165 -5.10 22.15 -0.58
C LYS A 165 -4.43 20.92 -0.01
N ASN A 166 -3.38 20.47 -0.67
CA ASN A 166 -3.08 19.08 -0.63
C ASN A 166 -1.54 18.80 -0.77
N PHE A 167 -0.76 19.65 -1.48
CA PHE A 167 0.70 19.47 -1.62
C PHE A 167 1.53 20.18 -0.54
N THR A 168 0.89 20.91 0.36
CA THR A 168 1.53 21.51 1.53
C THR A 168 1.75 20.46 2.62
N LEU A 169 2.93 20.52 3.26
CA LEU A 169 3.23 19.70 4.43
C LEU A 169 2.24 20.10 5.55
N GLY A 170 1.29 19.22 5.89
CA GLY A 170 0.20 19.55 6.82
C GLY A 170 -1.07 20.10 6.17
N GLY A 171 -1.27 19.92 4.86
CA GLY A 171 -2.55 20.22 4.20
C GLY A 171 -3.74 19.55 4.91
N GLU A 172 -4.82 20.31 5.07
CA GLU A 172 -6.00 19.95 5.88
C GLU A 172 -6.79 18.76 5.29
N GLU A 173 -6.68 18.52 3.98
CA GLU A 173 -7.32 17.41 3.28
C GLU A 173 -6.32 16.26 3.00
N LYS A 174 -6.63 15.08 3.54
CA LYS A 174 -5.95 13.84 3.14
C LYS A 174 -6.38 13.53 1.71
N TRP A 175 -5.43 13.46 0.78
CA TRP A 175 -5.74 13.11 -0.60
C TRP A 175 -6.45 11.77 -0.72
N TYR A 176 -7.32 11.74 -1.70
CA TYR A 176 -8.23 10.66 -2.00
C TYR A 176 -8.05 10.33 -3.48
N SER A 177 -7.94 9.04 -3.82
CA SER A 177 -7.36 8.53 -5.09
C SER A 177 -7.95 9.07 -6.41
N GLU A 178 -9.08 9.74 -6.35
CA GLU A 178 -9.78 10.27 -7.53
C GLU A 178 -9.01 11.46 -8.12
N ASP A 179 -8.12 12.06 -7.34
CA ASP A 179 -7.17 13.06 -7.78
C ASP A 179 -5.89 12.41 -8.37
N PRO A 180 -5.40 12.83 -9.56
CA PRO A 180 -4.08 12.47 -10.08
C PRO A 180 -2.91 12.61 -9.08
N CYS A 181 -3.06 13.40 -8.03
CA CYS A 181 -2.03 13.67 -7.03
C CYS A 181 -1.50 12.44 -6.29
N HIS A 182 -2.27 11.35 -6.18
CA HIS A 182 -1.74 10.06 -5.66
C HIS A 182 -0.60 9.47 -6.52
N LYS A 183 -0.36 10.04 -7.71
CA LYS A 183 0.79 9.71 -8.55
C LYS A 183 2.06 10.48 -8.17
N LEU A 184 1.92 11.60 -7.46
CA LEU A 184 3.00 12.53 -7.12
C LEU A 184 3.33 12.54 -5.62
N VAL A 185 2.31 12.39 -4.76
CA VAL A 185 2.42 12.44 -3.31
C VAL A 185 1.84 11.19 -2.63
N LYS A 186 2.35 10.91 -1.44
CA LYS A 186 1.93 9.84 -0.55
C LYS A 186 1.55 10.43 0.81
N ILE A 187 0.75 9.68 1.55
CA ILE A 187 0.50 9.96 2.97
C ILE A 187 1.59 9.25 3.79
N VAL A 188 2.23 10.00 4.67
CA VAL A 188 3.25 9.52 5.61
C VAL A 188 2.66 9.58 7.02
N ARG A 189 2.74 8.47 7.73
CA ARG A 189 2.51 8.37 9.17
C ARG A 189 3.77 8.82 9.89
N ALA A 190 3.67 9.86 10.69
CA ALA A 190 4.74 10.39 11.54
C ALA A 190 4.29 10.42 13.01
N ARG A 191 5.26 10.49 13.91
CA ARG A 191 5.02 10.63 15.35
C ARG A 191 5.54 12.00 15.79
N THR A 192 4.70 12.76 16.48
CA THR A 192 5.10 14.06 17.04
C THR A 192 6.07 13.87 18.21
N VAL A 193 6.73 14.96 18.62
CA VAL A 193 7.61 14.98 19.81
C VAL A 193 6.84 14.53 21.06
N GLU A 194 5.56 14.89 21.16
CA GLU A 194 4.65 14.52 22.25
C GLU A 194 4.12 13.07 22.12
N GLY A 195 4.52 12.35 21.08
CA GLY A 195 4.18 10.94 20.88
C GLY A 195 2.87 10.68 20.15
N ALA A 196 2.15 11.73 19.73
CA ALA A 196 0.91 11.62 18.95
C ALA A 196 1.19 11.19 17.50
N GLU A 197 0.28 10.41 16.91
CA GLU A 197 0.38 10.04 15.51
C GLU A 197 -0.26 11.10 14.62
N VAL A 198 0.46 11.53 13.60
CA VAL A 198 -0.01 12.47 12.59
C VAL A 198 0.20 11.90 11.19
N PHE A 199 -0.61 12.37 10.25
CA PHE A 199 -0.55 11.95 8.85
C PHE A 199 -0.29 13.17 7.99
N LEU A 200 0.77 13.12 7.20
CA LEU A 200 1.25 14.23 6.40
C LEU A 200 1.32 13.83 4.93
N ASN A 201 1.02 14.77 4.04
CA ASN A 201 1.31 14.57 2.63
C ASN A 201 2.79 14.84 2.38
N ALA A 202 3.45 13.94 1.65
CA ALA A 202 4.84 14.07 1.26
C ALA A 202 5.02 13.64 -0.20
N PRO A 203 6.01 14.20 -0.92
CA PRO A 203 6.40 13.68 -2.22
C PRO A 203 6.70 12.18 -2.16
N ILE A 204 6.31 11.45 -3.20
CA ILE A 204 6.57 10.01 -3.27
C ILE A 204 8.07 9.72 -3.33
N SER A 205 8.81 10.56 -4.04
CA SER A 205 10.25 10.46 -4.27
C SER A 205 10.95 11.80 -4.07
N PHE A 206 12.28 11.73 -3.89
CA PHE A 206 13.12 12.92 -3.82
C PHE A 206 13.04 13.77 -5.09
N CYS A 207 13.07 13.16 -6.28
CA CYS A 207 12.94 13.90 -7.55
C CYS A 207 11.60 14.63 -7.65
N LEU A 208 10.51 13.98 -7.20
CA LEU A 208 9.19 14.61 -7.19
C LEU A 208 9.14 15.77 -6.20
N GLY A 209 9.78 15.65 -5.03
CA GLY A 209 9.87 16.75 -4.06
C GLY A 209 10.53 18.01 -4.63
N ARG A 210 11.44 17.87 -5.60
CA ARG A 210 12.04 19.00 -6.33
C ARG A 210 11.19 19.48 -7.51
N ARG A 211 10.55 18.57 -8.24
CA ARG A 211 9.72 18.91 -9.42
C ARG A 211 8.41 19.59 -9.02
N ILE A 212 7.75 19.12 -7.98
CA ILE A 212 6.42 19.58 -7.56
C ILE A 212 6.38 21.11 -7.33
N PRO A 213 7.30 21.71 -6.52
CA PRO A 213 7.32 23.16 -6.35
C PRO A 213 7.63 23.93 -7.63
N HIS A 214 8.45 23.39 -8.55
CA HIS A 214 8.75 24.06 -9.81
C HIS A 214 7.56 24.14 -10.76
N TYR A 215 6.70 23.11 -10.75
CA TYR A 215 5.52 23.04 -11.63
C TYR A 215 4.31 23.79 -11.07
N PHE A 216 4.15 23.80 -9.75
CA PHE A 216 2.92 24.29 -9.11
C PHE A 216 3.13 25.39 -8.07
N GLY A 217 4.35 25.56 -7.55
CA GLY A 217 4.71 26.74 -6.78
C GLY A 217 4.71 27.93 -7.73
N LYS A 218 3.79 28.88 -7.50
CA LYS A 218 3.75 30.11 -8.28
C LYS A 218 5.14 30.77 -8.30
N ARG A 219 5.52 31.31 -9.47
CA ARG A 219 6.39 32.49 -9.50
C ARG A 219 5.58 33.58 -8.80
N ASP A 220 6.06 34.03 -7.65
CA ASP A 220 5.66 35.34 -7.18
C ASP A 220 6.13 36.34 -8.25
N GLU A 221 5.20 37.05 -8.89
CA GLU A 221 5.50 38.29 -9.63
C GLU A 221 5.93 39.37 -8.65
#